data_AF-A0A8T6PNS1-F1
#
_entry.id   AF-A0A8T6PNS1-F1
#
_cell.length_a   1.000
_cell.length_b   1.000
_cell.length_c   1.000
_cell.angle_alpha   90.00
_cell.angle_beta   90.00
_cell.angle_gamma   90.00
#
_symmetry.space_group_name_H-M   'P 1'
#
loop_
_entity.id
_entity.type
_entity.pdbx_description
1 polymer ?
#
loop_
_entity_poly.entity_id
_entity_poly.type
_entity_poly.pdbx_seq_one_letter_code
_entity_poly.pdbx_strand_id
1 'polypeptide(L)'
;MSAHGKRYYGERYRWMFYDPRKTAYFKEMLVTVVGQALDAAGYTLEDSPLQQARGLLRYSKRLEGVVPIYGFIEWQLLAFEQSTLARFQITLLRNQGHDARAVTSYPERAERTLSWIIWHIFEARILPADDHWWVFRGENDLPQALADAGRLLFGYGVPWLEMRDDVPDG
;
A
#
# COMPACT_ATOMS: atom_id res chain seq x y z
N MET A 1 -22.72 38.92 -42.51
CA MET A 1 -21.30 38.54 -42.54
C MET A 1 -20.87 38.22 -41.12
N SER A 2 -21.23 37.02 -40.65
CA SER A 2 -20.34 35.87 -40.45
C SER A 2 -19.29 36.07 -39.36
N ALA A 3 -19.67 35.64 -38.16
CA ALA A 3 -18.80 35.22 -37.07
C ALA A 3 -18.24 33.82 -37.38
N HIS A 4 -16.92 33.66 -37.41
CA HIS A 4 -16.18 32.39 -37.40
C HIS A 4 -14.86 32.70 -36.67
N GLY A 5 -14.33 31.98 -35.68
CA GLY A 5 -14.67 30.69 -35.09
C GLY A 5 -13.42 30.29 -34.32
N LYS A 6 -13.35 30.59 -33.01
CA LYS A 6 -12.28 30.09 -32.15
C LYS A 6 -12.66 28.67 -31.73
N ARG A 7 -12.15 27.68 -32.48
CA ARG A 7 -12.30 26.26 -32.16
C ARG A 7 -11.49 25.91 -30.91
N TYR A 8 -12.18 25.32 -29.95
CA TYR A 8 -11.70 24.74 -28.72
C TYR A 8 -10.56 23.74 -28.97
N TYR A 9 -9.39 24.01 -28.40
CA TYR A 9 -8.34 23.01 -28.15
C TYR A 9 -8.09 23.00 -26.65
N GLY A 10 -8.88 22.20 -25.91
CA GLY A 10 -8.78 22.13 -24.46
C GLY A 10 -9.17 20.80 -23.82
N GLU A 11 -9.48 19.76 -24.60
CA GLU A 11 -10.05 18.50 -24.06
C GLU A 11 -9.23 17.25 -24.43
N ARG A 12 -7.89 17.33 -24.43
CA ARG A 12 -7.05 16.16 -24.73
C ARG A 12 -5.95 15.81 -23.72
N TYR A 13 -5.96 16.43 -22.55
CA TYR A 13 -5.19 15.98 -21.39
C TYR A 13 -6.12 15.81 -20.19
N ARG A 14 -7.16 15.00 -20.40
CA ARG A 14 -7.98 14.49 -19.32
C ARG A 14 -7.12 13.42 -18.63
N TRP A 15 -6.49 13.82 -17.53
CA TRP A 15 -5.66 13.00 -16.65
C TRP A 15 -6.22 11.58 -16.54
N MET A 16 -5.32 10.59 -16.43
CA MET A 16 -5.67 9.22 -16.09
C MET A 16 -6.28 9.25 -14.67
N PHE A 17 -7.57 9.59 -14.60
CA PHE A 17 -8.24 9.91 -13.35
C PHE A 17 -8.44 8.62 -12.58
N TYR A 18 -7.81 8.56 -11.41
CA TYR A 18 -8.19 7.60 -10.38
C TYR A 18 -9.67 7.75 -10.12
N ASP A 19 -10.37 6.64 -9.92
CA ASP A 19 -11.79 6.64 -9.59
C ASP A 19 -11.97 7.02 -8.11
N PRO A 20 -12.44 8.24 -7.80
CA PRO A 20 -12.51 8.73 -6.43
C PRO A 20 -13.48 7.92 -5.57
N ARG A 21 -14.50 7.29 -6.18
CA ARG A 21 -15.46 6.44 -5.47
C ARG A 21 -14.81 5.13 -5.06
N LYS A 22 -14.10 4.47 -5.98
CA LYS A 22 -13.34 3.26 -5.66
C LYS A 22 -12.25 3.53 -4.63
N THR A 23 -11.57 4.67 -4.71
CA THR A 23 -10.56 5.05 -3.70
C THR A 23 -11.16 5.26 -2.31
N ALA A 24 -12.28 5.99 -2.21
CA ALA A 24 -12.96 6.19 -0.94
C ALA A 24 -13.45 4.87 -0.33
N TYR A 25 -14.08 4.03 -1.15
CA TYR A 25 -14.55 2.71 -0.75
C TYR A 25 -13.40 1.79 -0.32
N PHE A 26 -12.27 1.82 -1.05
CA PHE A 26 -11.07 1.06 -0.68
C PHE A 26 -10.53 1.46 0.69
N LYS A 27 -10.43 2.77 0.97
CA LYS A 27 -10.03 3.28 2.28
C LYS A 27 -10.96 2.78 3.38
N GLU A 28 -12.27 2.91 3.19
CA GLU A 28 -13.27 2.49 4.17
C GLU A 28 -13.16 0.99 4.47
N MET A 29 -13.09 0.15 3.43
CA MET A 29 -12.98 -1.29 3.59
C MET A 29 -11.65 -1.72 4.19
N LEU A 30 -10.54 -1.07 3.83
CA LEU A 30 -9.23 -1.36 4.43
C LEU A 30 -9.26 -1.13 5.95
N VAL A 31 -9.82 0.00 6.39
CA VAL A 31 -9.95 0.32 7.81
C VAL A 31 -10.89 -0.67 8.52
N THR A 32 -12.01 -1.01 7.90
CA THR A 32 -12.99 -1.95 8.49
C THR A 32 -12.46 -3.38 8.59
N VAL A 33 -11.79 -3.88 7.55
CA VAL A 33 -11.38 -5.30 7.46
C VAL A 33 -10.06 -5.55 8.17
N VAL A 34 -9.08 -4.64 8.03
CA VAL A 34 -7.70 -4.85 8.49
C VAL A 34 -7.31 -3.86 9.58
N GLY A 35 -7.96 -2.71 9.66
CA GLY A 35 -7.58 -1.60 10.54
C GLY A 35 -7.55 -1.97 12.03
N GLN A 36 -8.51 -2.75 12.53
CA GLN A 36 -8.52 -3.17 13.93
C GLN A 36 -7.29 -4.05 14.28
N ALA A 37 -6.91 -4.95 13.39
CA ALA A 37 -5.75 -5.81 13.60
C ALA A 37 -4.44 -4.99 13.55
N LEU A 38 -4.37 -3.98 12.67
CA LEU A 38 -3.21 -3.08 12.58
C LEU A 38 -3.06 -2.21 13.82
N ASP A 39 -4.17 -1.64 14.29
CA ASP A 39 -4.20 -0.85 15.53
C ASP A 39 -3.79 -1.70 16.74
N ALA A 40 -4.31 -2.93 16.85
CA ALA A 40 -3.91 -3.87 17.89
C ALA A 40 -2.41 -4.25 17.83
N ALA A 41 -1.82 -4.27 16.62
CA ALA A 41 -0.39 -4.46 16.44
C ALA A 41 0.44 -3.18 16.66
N GLY A 42 -0.19 -2.04 16.96
CA GLY A 42 0.45 -0.75 17.22
C GLY A 42 0.76 0.08 15.98
N TYR A 43 0.21 -0.28 14.82
CA TYR A 43 0.32 0.47 13.57
C TYR A 43 -0.83 1.47 13.45
N THR A 44 -0.51 2.74 13.25
CA THR A 44 -1.49 3.82 13.12
C THR A 44 -1.59 4.29 11.67
N LEU A 45 -2.81 4.56 11.19
CA LEU A 45 -3.01 5.13 9.86
C LEU A 45 -2.54 6.58 9.84
N GLU A 46 -1.67 6.93 8.89
CA GLU A 46 -1.19 8.30 8.71
C GLU A 46 -2.28 9.21 8.13
N ASP A 47 -2.44 10.41 8.69
CA ASP A 47 -3.33 11.43 8.14
C ASP A 47 -2.66 12.15 6.97
N SER A 48 -2.86 11.63 5.77
CA SER A 48 -2.34 12.21 4.53
C SER A 48 -3.42 12.28 3.44
N PRO A 49 -4.34 13.27 3.51
CA PRO A 49 -5.51 13.33 2.63
C PRO A 49 -5.15 13.31 1.14
N LEU A 50 -4.05 13.97 0.75
CA LEU A 50 -3.61 14.01 -0.65
C LEU A 50 -3.10 12.66 -1.16
N GLN A 51 -2.36 11.90 -0.34
CA GLN A 51 -1.89 10.57 -0.70
C GLN A 51 -3.04 9.57 -0.71
N GLN A 52 -3.91 9.64 0.29
CA GLN A 52 -5.10 8.79 0.39
C GLN A 52 -6.06 9.00 -0.78
N ALA A 53 -6.26 10.26 -1.21
CA ALA A 53 -7.06 10.56 -2.41
C ALA A 53 -6.48 9.98 -3.71
N ARG A 54 -5.18 9.64 -3.72
CA ARG A 54 -4.47 8.98 -4.83
C ARG A 54 -4.34 7.47 -4.65
N GLY A 55 -5.05 6.89 -3.68
CA GLY A 55 -5.05 5.46 -3.43
C GLY A 55 -3.84 4.93 -2.66
N LEU A 56 -3.06 5.80 -2.02
CA LEU A 56 -1.97 5.40 -1.14
C LEU A 56 -2.38 5.59 0.33
N LEU A 57 -2.50 4.48 1.06
CA LEU A 57 -2.73 4.48 2.51
C LEU A 57 -1.50 3.91 3.20
N ARG A 58 -0.97 4.62 4.19
CA ARG A 58 0.20 4.20 4.95
C ARG A 58 -0.16 4.05 6.41
N TYR A 59 0.18 2.89 6.99
CA TYR A 59 0.23 2.71 8.43
C TYR A 59 1.68 2.77 8.89
N SER A 60 1.93 3.34 10.07
CA SER A 60 3.27 3.38 10.65
C SER A 60 3.28 2.98 12.13
N LYS A 61 4.39 2.38 12.55
CA LYS A 61 4.64 1.97 13.93
C LYS A 61 6.09 2.29 14.26
N ARG A 62 6.33 2.84 15.46
CA ARG A 62 7.69 2.91 16.00
C ARG A 62 8.14 1.51 16.41
N LEU A 63 9.27 1.07 15.89
CA LEU A 63 9.88 -0.21 16.22
C LEU A 63 10.87 -0.07 17.38
N GLU A 64 11.20 -1.19 18.01
CA GLU A 64 12.24 -1.22 19.03
C GLU A 64 13.63 -1.00 18.40
N GLY A 65 14.45 -0.17 19.03
CA GLY A 65 15.79 0.14 18.54
C GLY A 65 16.49 1.20 19.37
N VAL A 66 17.82 1.26 19.24
CA VAL A 66 18.65 2.29 19.90
C VAL A 66 18.37 3.67 19.30
N VAL A 67 18.09 3.69 17.98
CA VAL A 67 17.66 4.88 17.24
C VAL A 67 16.16 4.78 16.93
N PRO A 68 15.46 5.90 16.68
CA PRO A 68 14.04 5.87 16.34
C PRO A 68 13.81 5.25 14.96
N ILE A 69 13.53 3.94 14.94
CA ILE A 69 13.21 3.17 13.73
C ILE A 69 11.69 3.05 13.61
N TYR A 70 11.20 3.11 12.38
CA TYR A 70 9.79 2.95 12.06
C TYR A 70 9.60 1.84 11.03
N GLY A 71 8.52 1.08 11.23
CA GLY A 71 7.96 0.15 10.27
C GLY A 71 6.77 0.80 9.58
N PHE A 72 6.69 0.68 8.27
CA PHE A 72 5.63 1.26 7.46
C PHE A 72 4.98 0.18 6.61
N ILE A 73 3.65 0.21 6.54
CA ILE A 73 2.82 -0.67 5.72
C ILE A 73 2.04 0.21 4.75
N GLU A 74 2.42 0.18 3.48
CA GLU A 74 1.77 0.93 2.41
C GLU A 74 0.85 0.04 1.59
N TRP A 75 -0.40 0.49 1.45
CA TRP A 75 -1.41 -0.08 0.58
C TRP A 75 -1.57 0.85 -0.63
N GLN A 76 -1.10 0.40 -1.79
CA GLN A 76 -1.21 1.15 -3.05
C GLN A 76 -2.34 0.57 -3.90
N LEU A 77 -3.41 1.34 -4.06
CA LEU A 77 -4.51 1.07 -4.96
C LEU A 77 -4.23 1.64 -6.37
N LEU A 78 -4.55 0.86 -7.39
CA LEU A 78 -4.69 1.30 -8.78
C LEU A 78 -6.13 1.03 -9.22
N ALA A 79 -6.93 2.11 -9.30
CA ALA A 79 -8.33 2.07 -9.69
C ALA A 79 -8.62 3.19 -10.70
N PHE A 80 -8.87 2.83 -11.96
CA PHE A 80 -9.12 3.79 -13.04
C PHE A 80 -10.61 3.92 -13.33
N GLU A 81 -11.09 5.13 -13.63
CA GLU A 81 -12.52 5.37 -13.96
C GLU A 81 -13.01 4.51 -15.13
N GLN A 82 -12.15 4.26 -16.11
CA GLN A 82 -12.48 3.55 -17.36
C GLN A 82 -12.43 2.02 -17.20
N SER A 83 -12.03 1.51 -16.04
CA SER A 83 -11.87 0.09 -15.77
C SER A 83 -12.78 -0.34 -14.62
N THR A 84 -13.49 -1.44 -14.82
CA THR A 84 -14.15 -2.15 -13.71
C THR A 84 -13.14 -2.91 -12.87
N LEU A 85 -12.00 -3.28 -13.43
CA LEU A 85 -10.92 -3.95 -12.73
C LEU A 85 -10.08 -2.93 -11.95
N ALA A 86 -9.92 -3.17 -10.66
CA ALA A 86 -9.00 -2.49 -9.77
C ALA A 86 -8.02 -3.50 -9.16
N ARG A 87 -6.88 -3.01 -8.69
CA ARG A 87 -5.89 -3.85 -8.04
C ARG A 87 -5.13 -3.09 -6.97
N PHE A 88 -4.61 -3.80 -5.98
CA PHE A 88 -3.75 -3.21 -4.97
C PHE A 88 -2.54 -4.08 -4.67
N GLN A 89 -1.51 -3.47 -4.09
CA GLN A 89 -0.31 -4.12 -3.62
C GLN A 89 0.07 -3.56 -2.24
N ILE A 90 0.76 -4.39 -1.44
CA ILE A 90 1.28 -4.02 -0.12
C ILE A 90 2.79 -3.92 -0.20
N THR A 91 3.34 -2.77 0.22
CA THR A 91 4.78 -2.53 0.36
C THR A 91 5.12 -2.29 1.81
N LEU A 92 6.16 -2.97 2.29
CA LEU A 92 6.66 -2.85 3.65
C LEU A 92 8.00 -2.12 3.63
N LEU A 93 8.13 -1.15 4.53
CA LEU A 93 9.35 -0.36 4.65
C LEU A 93 9.83 -0.32 6.09
N ARG A 94 11.15 -0.33 6.27
CA ARG A 94 11.83 -0.04 7.53
C ARG A 94 12.80 1.10 7.30
N ASN A 95 12.69 2.17 8.10
CA ASN A 95 13.61 3.30 8.00
C ASN A 95 13.76 4.02 9.35
N GLN A 96 14.80 4.83 9.48
CA GLN A 96 14.99 5.72 10.61
C GLN A 96 14.13 6.98 10.45
N GLY A 97 13.48 7.40 11.53
CA GLY A 97 12.64 8.57 11.58
C GLY A 97 11.22 8.34 11.02
N HIS A 98 10.41 9.38 11.11
CA HIS A 98 8.98 9.32 10.79
C HIS A 98 8.65 9.33 9.29
N ASP A 99 9.64 9.60 8.43
CA ASP A 99 9.45 9.61 6.98
C ASP A 99 9.96 8.29 6.39
N ALA A 100 9.03 7.51 5.85
CA ALA A 100 9.28 6.18 5.28
C ALA A 100 10.43 6.15 4.27
N ARG A 101 10.62 7.22 3.48
CA ARG A 101 11.64 7.26 2.42
C ARG A 101 12.65 8.39 2.57
N ALA A 102 12.76 9.00 3.76
CA ALA A 102 13.83 9.93 4.05
C ALA A 102 15.20 9.29 3.78
N VAL A 103 16.12 10.09 3.24
CA VAL A 103 17.52 9.68 3.08
C VAL A 103 18.16 9.69 4.46
N THR A 104 18.56 8.52 4.95
CA THR A 104 19.19 8.33 6.25
C THR A 104 20.45 7.49 6.10
N SER A 105 21.31 7.51 7.11
CA SER A 105 22.47 6.62 7.20
C SER A 105 22.14 5.29 7.89
N TYR A 106 20.86 4.97 8.08
CA TYR A 106 20.44 3.75 8.75
C TYR A 106 20.74 2.54 7.84
N PRO A 107 21.64 1.62 8.25
CA PRO A 107 22.14 0.57 7.37
C PRO A 107 21.05 -0.45 7.00
N GLU A 108 20.10 -0.69 7.90
CA GLU A 108 19.04 -1.68 7.76
C GLU A 108 17.77 -1.10 7.10
N ARG A 109 17.93 -0.01 6.34
CA ARG A 109 16.83 0.55 5.57
C ARG A 109 16.37 -0.48 4.53
N ALA A 110 15.10 -0.85 4.58
CA ALA A 110 14.52 -1.84 3.69
C ALA A 110 13.19 -1.36 3.07
N GLU A 111 12.93 -1.80 1.84
CA GLU A 111 11.66 -1.60 1.14
C GLU A 111 11.41 -2.80 0.23
N ARG A 112 10.34 -3.56 0.50
CA ARG A 112 9.97 -4.77 -0.26
C ARG A 112 8.46 -4.92 -0.33
N THR A 113 7.95 -5.52 -1.39
CA THR A 113 6.52 -5.90 -1.47
C THR A 113 6.26 -7.10 -0.55
N LEU A 114 5.05 -7.21 -0.02
CA LEU A 114 4.64 -8.36 0.81
C LEU A 114 4.82 -9.69 0.05
N SER A 115 4.49 -9.70 -1.24
CA SER A 115 4.66 -10.87 -2.12
C SER A 115 6.12 -11.29 -2.25
N TRP A 116 7.04 -10.33 -2.36
CA TRP A 116 8.47 -10.60 -2.44
C TRP A 116 8.97 -11.21 -1.13
N ILE A 117 8.57 -10.65 0.01
CA ILE A 117 8.95 -11.16 1.34
C ILE A 117 8.49 -12.60 1.52
N ILE A 118 7.23 -12.88 1.19
CA ILE A 118 6.66 -14.24 1.28
C ILE A 118 7.46 -15.24 0.44
N TRP A 119 7.84 -14.84 -0.77
CA TRP A 119 8.58 -15.72 -1.68
C TRP A 119 10.05 -15.89 -1.31
N HIS A 120 10.76 -14.82 -1.00
CA HIS A 120 12.22 -14.85 -0.95
C HIS A 120 12.78 -14.92 0.46
N ILE A 121 12.01 -14.50 1.48
CA ILE A 121 12.43 -14.58 2.88
C ILE A 121 11.82 -15.81 3.56
N PHE A 122 10.53 -16.06 3.35
CA PHE A 122 9.84 -17.19 3.96
C PHE A 122 9.73 -18.42 3.06
N GLU A 123 10.22 -18.34 1.82
CA GLU A 123 10.20 -19.42 0.83
C GLU A 123 8.81 -20.03 0.57
N ALA A 124 7.75 -19.28 0.90
CA ALA A 124 6.37 -19.75 0.84
C ALA A 124 5.75 -19.43 -0.53
N ARG A 125 5.58 -20.43 -1.39
CA ARG A 125 4.98 -20.29 -2.73
C ARG A 125 3.44 -20.27 -2.71
N ILE A 126 2.86 -19.49 -1.79
CA ILE A 126 1.41 -19.42 -1.55
C ILE A 126 0.68 -18.38 -2.41
N LEU A 127 1.43 -17.42 -2.97
CA LEU A 127 0.92 -16.47 -3.96
C LEU A 127 1.31 -16.91 -5.37
N PRO A 128 0.62 -16.49 -6.45
CA PRO A 128 0.95 -16.88 -7.82
C PRO A 128 2.32 -16.40 -8.32
N ALA A 129 2.82 -15.27 -7.80
CA ALA A 129 4.09 -14.67 -8.17
C ALA A 129 4.65 -13.81 -7.01
N ASP A 130 5.94 -13.46 -7.08
CA ASP A 130 6.63 -12.61 -6.09
C ASP A 130 6.34 -11.11 -6.28
N ASP A 131 5.66 -10.72 -7.35
CA ASP A 131 5.18 -9.36 -7.64
C ASP A 131 3.64 -9.25 -7.59
N HIS A 132 2.99 -10.16 -6.86
CA HIS A 132 1.53 -10.31 -6.84
C HIS A 132 0.78 -9.00 -6.56
N TRP A 133 -0.30 -8.80 -7.32
CA TRP A 133 -1.33 -7.80 -7.12
C TRP A 133 -2.65 -8.47 -6.78
N TRP A 134 -3.29 -8.05 -5.70
CA TRP A 134 -4.66 -8.46 -5.41
C TRP A 134 -5.59 -7.71 -6.35
N VAL A 135 -6.48 -8.44 -7.01
CA VAL A 135 -7.36 -7.92 -8.04
C VAL A 135 -8.81 -8.02 -7.58
N PHE A 136 -9.59 -6.98 -7.82
CA PHE A 136 -11.01 -6.93 -7.50
C PHE A 136 -11.76 -6.10 -8.56
N ARG A 137 -13.08 -6.28 -8.66
CA ARG A 137 -13.97 -5.69 -9.66
C ARG A 137 -15.06 -4.83 -9.04
N GLY A 138 -15.34 -4.97 -7.76
CA GLY A 138 -16.40 -4.21 -7.10
C GLY A 138 -16.44 -4.39 -5.59
N GLU A 139 -17.63 -4.15 -5.03
CA GLU A 139 -17.85 -4.08 -3.58
C GLU A 139 -17.87 -5.47 -2.92
N ASN A 140 -18.20 -6.51 -3.68
CA ASN A 140 -18.35 -7.85 -3.13
C ASN A 140 -17.02 -8.62 -3.02
N ASP A 141 -16.02 -8.31 -3.83
CA ASP A 141 -14.74 -9.03 -3.86
C ASP A 141 -13.61 -8.31 -3.11
N LEU A 142 -13.72 -6.99 -2.95
CA LEU A 142 -12.72 -6.24 -2.19
C LEU A 142 -12.56 -6.72 -0.73
N PRO A 143 -13.62 -6.95 0.07
CA PRO A 143 -13.46 -7.38 1.45
C PRO A 143 -12.71 -8.72 1.58
N GLN A 144 -13.00 -9.65 0.67
CA GLN A 144 -12.31 -10.94 0.63
C GLN A 144 -10.83 -10.76 0.25
N ALA A 145 -10.54 -9.96 -0.78
CA ALA A 145 -9.16 -9.67 -1.18
C ALA A 145 -8.35 -9.00 -0.06
N LEU A 146 -8.96 -8.05 0.67
CA LEU A 146 -8.36 -7.40 1.83
C LEU A 146 -8.15 -8.36 2.99
N ALA A 147 -9.10 -9.25 3.28
CA ALA A 147 -8.97 -10.26 4.33
C ALA A 147 -7.83 -11.24 4.01
N ASP A 148 -7.74 -11.70 2.76
CA ASP A 148 -6.67 -12.58 2.31
C ASP A 148 -5.31 -11.89 2.40
N ALA A 149 -5.19 -10.66 1.89
CA ALA A 149 -3.97 -9.88 1.98
C ALA A 149 -3.58 -9.56 3.44
N GLY A 150 -4.55 -9.22 4.28
CA GLY A 150 -4.38 -8.95 5.71
C GLY A 150 -3.86 -10.17 6.45
N ARG A 151 -4.42 -11.36 6.21
CA ARG A 151 -3.92 -12.61 6.78
C ARG A 151 -2.45 -12.85 6.44
N LEU A 152 -2.06 -12.60 5.18
CA LEU A 152 -0.67 -12.75 4.74
C LEU A 152 0.25 -11.67 5.33
N LEU A 153 -0.25 -10.43 5.44
CA LEU A 153 0.45 -9.35 6.11
C LEU A 153 0.77 -9.71 7.56
N PHE A 154 -0.18 -10.24 8.33
CA PHE A 154 0.07 -10.64 9.72
C PHE A 154 0.89 -11.93 9.83
N GLY A 155 0.76 -12.86 8.88
CA GLY A 155 1.52 -14.11 8.90
C GLY A 155 3.00 -13.96 8.53
N TYR A 156 3.34 -12.98 7.68
CA TYR A 156 4.67 -12.86 7.08
C TYR A 156 5.23 -11.43 7.13
N GLY A 157 4.39 -10.44 6.81
CA GLY A 157 4.82 -9.05 6.66
C GLY A 157 5.15 -8.36 7.98
N VAL A 158 4.25 -8.40 8.96
CA VAL A 158 4.46 -7.83 10.30
C VAL A 158 5.64 -8.52 11.00
N PRO A 159 5.76 -9.86 11.00
CA PRO A 159 6.96 -10.52 11.50
C PRO A 159 8.24 -10.00 10.84
N TRP A 160 8.28 -9.91 9.52
CA TRP A 160 9.45 -9.36 8.81
C TRP A 160 9.77 -7.92 9.20
N LEU A 161 8.75 -7.06 9.37
CA LEU A 161 8.93 -5.68 9.82
C LEU A 161 9.45 -5.58 11.27
N GLU A 162 9.19 -6.57 12.11
CA GLU A 162 9.51 -6.55 13.54
C GLU A 162 10.71 -7.42 13.94
N MET A 163 11.18 -8.30 13.05
CA MET A 163 12.41 -9.07 13.25
C MET A 163 13.57 -8.12 13.54
N ARG A 164 14.30 -8.37 14.63
CA ARG A 164 15.62 -7.78 14.83
C ARG A 164 16.60 -8.45 13.87
N ASP A 165 17.61 -7.71 13.45
CA ASP A 165 18.56 -8.14 12.40
C ASP A 165 19.63 -9.11 12.92
N ASP A 166 19.22 -10.12 13.69
CA ASP A 166 20.03 -11.30 13.99
C ASP A 166 19.93 -12.39 12.90
N VAL A 167 19.21 -12.13 11.80
CA VAL A 167 19.20 -12.99 10.61
C VAL A 167 20.16 -12.43 9.55
N PRO A 168 21.26 -13.14 9.22
CA PRO A 168 22.19 -12.68 8.18
C PRO A 168 21.49 -12.64 6.83
N ASP A 169 21.79 -11.60 6.04
CA ASP A 169 21.44 -11.52 4.63
C ASP A 169 21.95 -12.78 3.91
N GLY A 170 21.02 -13.59 3.39
CA GLY A 170 21.32 -14.76 2.56
C GLY A 170 21.95 -14.40 1.23
#